data_AF-A0A6H1PBS8-F1
#
_entry.id   AF-A0A6H1PBS8-F1
#
_cell.length_a   1.000
_cell.length_b   1.000
_cell.length_c   1.000
_cell.angle_alpha   90.00
_cell.angle_beta   90.00
_cell.angle_gamma   90.00
#
_symmetry.space_group_name_H-M   'P 1'
#
loop_
_entity.id
_entity.type
_entity.pdbx_description
1 polymer ?
#
loop_
_entity_poly.entity_id
_entity_poly.type
_entity_poly.pdbx_seq_one_letter_code
_entity_poly.pdbx_strand_id
1 'polypeptide(L)' 'MYNIDKITCSFGIAEFSKGKTKNNLISEANQALTQSKNNGRNCVTIYSQECFEGD' A
#
# COMPACT_ATOMS: atom_id res chain seq x y z
N MET A 1 -14.01 28.63 -9.60
CA MET A 1 -14.56 27.49 -8.85
C MET A 1 -13.83 26.25 -9.34
N TYR A 2 -12.98 25.63 -8.53
CA TYR A 2 -12.25 24.42 -8.97
C TYR A 2 -13.21 23.23 -8.89
N ASN A 3 -13.71 22.80 -10.04
CA ASN A 3 -14.37 21.49 -10.15
C ASN A 3 -13.27 20.43 -10.10
N ILE A 4 -13.16 19.74 -8.97
CA ILE A 4 -12.46 18.47 -8.93
C ILE A 4 -13.46 17.45 -9.47
N ASP A 5 -13.16 16.85 -10.62
CA ASP A 5 -14.01 15.84 -11.28
C ASP A 5 -14.09 14.54 -10.45
N LYS A 6 -13.77 13.38 -11.04
CA LYS A 6 -13.77 12.09 -10.36
C LYS A 6 -12.39 11.82 -9.78
N ILE A 7 -12.30 11.76 -8.46
CA ILE A 7 -11.09 11.34 -7.75
C ILE A 7 -11.13 9.84 -7.48
N THR A 8 -9.95 9.23 -7.50
CA THR A 8 -9.74 7.87 -7.04
C THR A 8 -8.59 7.85 -6.05
N CYS A 9 -8.58 6.82 -5.19
CA CYS A 9 -7.52 6.61 -4.21
C CYS A 9 -6.85 5.27 -4.46
N SER A 10 -5.63 5.13 -3.97
CA SER A 10 -4.92 3.85 -3.94
C SER A 10 -4.56 3.54 -2.51
N PHE A 11 -4.59 2.26 -2.16
CA PHE A 11 -4.38 1.81 -0.79
C PHE A 11 -3.35 0.70 -0.74
N GLY A 12 -2.53 0.72 0.31
CA GLY A 12 -1.67 -0.38 0.71
C GLY A 12 -2.13 -0.88 2.07
N ILE A 13 -2.34 -2.19 2.20
CA ILE A 13 -2.80 -2.84 3.41
C ILE A 13 -1.67 -3.72 3.93
N ALA A 14 -1.40 -3.66 5.23
CA ALA A 14 -0.47 -4.57 5.89
C ALA A 14 -1.10 -5.14 7.17
N GLU A 15 -0.77 -6.38 7.47
CA GLU A 15 -1.26 -7.08 8.66
C GLU A 15 -0.30 -6.87 9.84
N PHE A 16 -0.86 -6.56 11.01
CA PHE A 16 -0.09 -6.54 12.25
C PHE A 16 0.07 -7.96 12.82
N SER A 17 1.30 -8.33 13.15
CA SER A 17 1.61 -9.58 13.84
C SER A 17 2.32 -9.32 15.18
N LYS A 18 2.20 -10.27 16.12
CA LYS A 18 2.83 -10.15 17.44
C LYS A 18 4.34 -9.98 17.30
N GLY A 19 4.89 -8.94 17.93
CA GLY A 19 6.31 -8.59 17.85
C GLY A 19 6.67 -7.64 16.70
N LYS A 20 5.74 -7.37 15.77
CA LYS A 20 5.93 -6.34 14.73
C LYS A 20 5.90 -4.95 15.36
N THR A 21 6.86 -4.11 15.00
CA THR A 21 6.82 -2.71 15.45
C THR A 21 5.84 -1.90 14.61
N LYS A 22 5.35 -0.79 15.17
CA LYS A 22 4.53 0.17 14.42
C LYS A 22 5.24 0.65 13.14
N ASN A 23 6.54 0.90 13.20
CA ASN A 23 7.32 1.38 12.06
C ASN A 23 7.39 0.32 10.96
N ASN A 24 7.56 -0.96 11.30
CA ASN A 24 7.51 -2.05 10.32
C ASN A 24 6.13 -2.12 9.66
N LEU A 25 5.05 -2.10 10.45
CA LEU A 25 3.68 -2.13 9.92
C LEU A 25 3.39 -0.98 8.93
N ILE A 26 3.82 0.24 9.27
CA ILE A 26 3.66 1.41 8.38
C ILE A 26 4.53 1.26 7.13
N SER A 27 5.76 0.75 7.27
CA SER A 27 6.67 0.52 6.15
C SER A 27 6.06 -0.47 5.13
N GLU A 28 5.53 -1.59 5.61
CA GLU A 28 4.87 -2.61 4.78
C GLU A 28 3.64 -2.05 4.05
N ALA A 29 2.79 -1.29 4.77
CA ALA A 29 1.63 -0.63 4.16
C ALA A 29 2.05 0.39 3.08
N ASN A 30 3.16 1.12 3.29
CA ASN A 30 3.71 2.04 2.31
C ASN A 30 4.30 1.33 1.09
N GLN A 31 4.94 0.16 1.27
CA GLN A 31 5.43 -0.68 0.16
C GLN A 31 4.26 -1.14 -0.71
N ALA A 32 3.19 -1.68 -0.09
CA ALA A 32 1.98 -2.07 -0.80
C ALA A 32 1.31 -0.87 -1.51
N LEU A 33 1.25 0.31 -0.86
CA LEU A 33 0.71 1.52 -1.48
C LEU A 33 1.53 1.96 -2.70
N THR A 34 2.85 1.83 -2.62
CA THR A 34 3.76 2.14 -3.74
C THR A 34 3.46 1.21 -4.91
N GLN A 35 3.27 -0.08 -4.67
CA GLN A 35 2.86 -1.03 -5.69
C GLN A 35 1.50 -0.68 -6.31
N SER A 36 0.49 -0.33 -5.51
CA SER A 36 -0.81 0.13 -6.04
C SER A 36 -0.68 1.35 -6.96
N LYS A 37 0.21 2.30 -6.61
CA LYS A 37 0.47 3.47 -7.45
C LYS A 37 1.18 3.12 -8.76
N ASN A 38 2.10 2.16 -8.71
CA ASN A 38 2.87 1.71 -9.88
C ASN A 38 2.04 0.82 -10.80
N ASN A 39 1.08 0.07 -10.27
CA ASN A 39 0.16 -0.80 -11.02
C ASN A 39 -1.02 -0.04 -11.67
N GLY A 40 -0.88 1.27 -11.90
CA GLY A 40 -1.89 2.09 -12.58
C GLY A 40 -2.82 2.91 -11.69
N ARG A 41 -2.62 2.90 -10.36
CA ARG A 41 -3.47 3.59 -9.36
C ARG A 41 -4.89 3.03 -9.32
N ASN A 42 -5.77 3.67 -8.53
CA ASN A 42 -7.15 3.25 -8.30
C ASN A 42 -7.31 1.77 -7.92
N CYS A 43 -6.38 1.25 -7.11
CA CYS A 43 -6.40 -0.14 -6.69
C CYS A 43 -5.88 -0.30 -5.25
N VAL A 44 -6.08 -1.50 -4.74
CA VAL A 44 -5.67 -1.93 -3.40
C VAL A 44 -4.63 -3.03 -3.55
N THR A 45 -3.54 -2.93 -2.81
CA THR A 45 -2.53 -3.98 -2.71
C THR A 45 -2.43 -4.42 -1.26
N ILE A 46 -2.40 -5.72 -1.04
CA ILE A 46 -2.15 -6.33 0.27
C ILE A 46 -0.68 -6.70 0.31
N TYR A 47 0.03 -6.23 1.34
CA TYR A 47 1.39 -6.62 1.60
C TYR A 47 1.44 -8.13 1.91
N SER A 48 2.22 -8.88 1.15
CA SER A 48 2.52 -10.29 1.42
C SER A 48 4.02 -10.50 1.25
N GLN A 49 4.66 -11.17 2.20
CA GLN A 49 6.12 -11.23 2.26
C GLN A 49 6.73 -11.88 0.99
N GLU A 50 6.02 -12.83 0.39
CA GLU A 50 6.38 -13.50 -0.88
C GLU A 50 6.39 -12.56 -2.09
N CYS A 51 5.64 -11.44 -2.07
CA CYS A 51 5.61 -10.48 -3.18
C CYS A 51 6.73 -9.42 -3.11
N PHE A 52 7.42 -9.29 -1.98
CA PHE A 52 8.40 -8.22 -1.74
C PHE A 52 9.80 -8.73 -1.35
N GLU A 53 9.96 -10.02 -1.05
CA GLU A 53 11.26 -10.68 -0.98
C GLU A 53 11.56 -11.36 -2.33
N GLY A 54 12.30 -10.67 -3.18
CA GLY A 54 12.64 -11.13 -4.52
C GLY A 54 13.37 -10.04 -5.33
N ASP A 55 14.61 -9.76 -4.92
CA ASP A 55 15.79 -9.39 -5.72
C ASP A 55 17.00 -9.18 -4.77
#